data_AF-A0A1V0DBC3-F1
#
_entry.id   AF-A0A1V0DBC3-F1
#
_cell.length_a   1.000
_cell.length_b   1.000
_cell.length_c   1.000
_cell.angle_alpha   90.00
_cell.angle_beta   90.00
_cell.angle_gamma   90.00
#
_symmetry.space_group_name_H-M   'P 1'
#
loop_
_entity.id
_entity.type
_entity.pdbx_description
1 polymer ?
#
loop_
_entity_poly.entity_id
_entity_poly.type
_entity_poly.pdbx_seq_one_letter_code
_entity_poly.pdbx_strand_id
1 'polypeptide(L)'
;MRKFLHHIHCMSSASACKGGANGVLSLCLIRIVIILSLPGRIAIMHPRPDLETLRRQLFARIGRRDGEEWRPVVTPDFTSPHYMVSSHGRVVSLPRFREGPHGPRIWKGRLLKASAQPSGHRRVTIMHEAKPHQIHVHRLVLWAFVGPEPPEAHVRHLDGDPGNNALENLAYVSPWQQPSRTPGLAFLPVTLDLRRRMEAAARGAEDARALVMDLLKLLPSPSNHS
;
A
#
# COMPACT_ATOMS: atom_id res chain seq x y z
N MET A 1 -38.01 47.37 -9.56
CA MET A 1 -38.36 47.29 -8.12
C MET A 1 -37.31 46.44 -7.40
N ARG A 2 -37.01 46.78 -6.15
CA ARG A 2 -35.68 46.77 -5.52
C ARG A 2 -35.11 45.39 -5.15
N LYS A 3 -33.78 45.28 -5.29
CA LYS A 3 -32.89 44.28 -4.67
C LYS A 3 -33.01 44.36 -3.15
N PHE A 4 -33.08 43.22 -2.45
CA PHE A 4 -32.81 43.14 -1.02
C PHE A 4 -31.65 42.18 -0.77
N LEU A 5 -30.48 42.78 -0.54
CA LEU A 5 -29.38 42.21 0.23
C LEU A 5 -29.89 42.00 1.65
N HIS A 6 -29.71 40.80 2.22
CA HIS A 6 -29.76 40.63 3.68
C HIS A 6 -28.40 40.15 4.16
N HIS A 7 -27.75 41.04 4.92
CA HIS A 7 -26.59 40.82 5.76
C HIS A 7 -26.79 39.61 6.69
N ILE A 8 -25.83 38.69 6.70
CA ILE A 8 -25.67 37.72 7.79
C ILE A 8 -24.61 38.30 8.73
N HIS A 9 -25.05 38.77 9.89
CA HIS A 9 -24.17 39.19 10.98
C HIS A 9 -23.56 37.97 11.66
N CYS A 10 -22.24 37.92 11.67
CA CYS A 10 -21.43 37.04 12.50
C CYS A 10 -21.44 37.59 13.94
N MET A 11 -21.95 36.82 14.90
CA MET A 11 -21.73 37.09 16.32
C MET A 11 -21.04 35.88 16.96
N SER A 12 -19.73 36.03 17.11
CA SER A 12 -18.91 35.29 18.05
C SER A 12 -19.28 35.74 19.47
N SER A 13 -19.62 34.82 20.35
CA SER A 13 -19.53 35.07 21.80
C SER A 13 -18.96 33.85 22.49
N ALA A 14 -17.72 33.98 22.93
CA ALA A 14 -17.09 33.12 23.90
C ALA A 14 -17.59 33.52 25.30
N SER A 15 -18.01 32.55 26.10
CA SER A 15 -18.29 32.75 27.53
C SER A 15 -17.76 31.53 28.28
N ALA A 16 -16.69 31.76 29.05
CA ALA A 16 -16.11 30.82 29.97
C ALA A 16 -16.81 30.92 31.34
N CYS A 17 -17.22 29.79 31.90
CA CYS A 17 -17.57 29.66 33.33
C CYS A 17 -16.84 28.46 33.93
N LYS A 18 -16.13 28.71 35.05
CA LYS A 18 -15.42 27.73 35.89
C LYS A 18 -16.41 26.99 36.81
N GLY A 19 -16.15 25.70 37.08
CA GLY A 19 -16.82 24.90 38.12
C GLY A 19 -16.31 23.46 38.12
N GLY A 20 -15.93 22.93 39.28
CA GLY A 20 -15.05 21.75 39.41
C GLY A 20 -15.72 20.39 39.62
N ALA A 21 -14.83 19.40 39.79
CA ALA A 21 -14.97 18.03 40.32
C ALA A 21 -15.62 16.95 39.42
N ASN A 22 -14.77 15.96 39.09
CA ASN A 22 -15.05 14.53 38.89
C ASN A 22 -16.13 14.15 37.86
N GLY A 23 -15.69 13.91 36.62
CA GLY A 23 -16.52 13.28 35.60
C GLY A 23 -15.67 12.72 34.47
N VAL A 24 -15.71 11.41 34.31
CA VAL A 24 -15.12 10.59 33.25
C VAL A 24 -15.28 11.28 31.88
N LEU A 25 -14.17 11.56 31.18
CA LEU A 25 -14.19 12.08 29.80
C LEU A 25 -14.65 10.97 28.84
N SER A 26 -15.96 10.72 28.84
CA SER A 26 -16.66 10.00 27.79
C SER A 26 -16.73 10.92 26.57
N LEU A 27 -16.04 10.54 25.50
CA LEU A 27 -16.09 11.15 24.17
C LEU A 27 -17.54 11.16 23.67
N CYS A 28 -18.29 12.20 24.03
CA CYS A 28 -19.60 12.47 23.47
C CYS A 28 -19.41 13.09 22.08
N LEU A 29 -19.64 12.26 21.07
CA LEU A 29 -19.77 12.63 19.66
C LEU A 29 -20.57 13.93 19.51
N ILE A 30 -19.92 15.00 19.04
CA ILE A 30 -20.61 16.21 18.60
C ILE A 30 -21.40 15.84 17.34
N ARG A 31 -22.68 15.53 17.53
CA ARG A 31 -23.71 15.42 16.49
C ARG A 31 -24.03 16.82 15.98
N ILE A 32 -23.33 17.28 14.94
CA ILE A 32 -23.82 18.43 14.17
C ILE A 32 -24.89 17.90 13.21
N VAL A 33 -26.16 18.09 13.59
CA VAL A 33 -27.33 17.86 12.73
C VAL A 33 -27.60 19.17 11.98
N ILE A 34 -27.20 19.27 10.71
CA ILE A 34 -27.61 20.39 9.86
C ILE A 34 -29.01 20.05 9.32
N ILE A 35 -30.04 20.68 9.89
CA ILE A 35 -31.42 20.58 9.44
C ILE A 35 -31.62 21.58 8.29
N LEU A 36 -31.49 21.13 7.04
CA LEU A 36 -32.03 21.88 5.90
C LEU A 36 -33.48 21.45 5.70
N SER A 37 -34.39 22.31 6.17
CA SER A 37 -35.83 22.11 6.13
C SER A 37 -36.36 22.29 4.70
N LEU A 38 -36.66 21.19 4.01
CA LEU A 38 -37.61 21.14 2.91
C LEU A 38 -38.82 20.31 3.39
N PRO A 39 -40.06 20.77 3.20
CA PRO A 39 -41.23 20.04 3.67
C PRO A 39 -41.38 18.76 2.84
N GLY A 40 -41.24 17.59 3.48
CA GLY A 40 -41.72 16.33 2.93
C GLY A 40 -40.76 15.13 2.96
N ARG A 41 -39.47 15.30 3.26
CA ARG A 41 -38.56 14.15 3.51
C ARG A 41 -37.49 14.54 4.51
N ILE A 42 -37.57 14.04 5.74
CA ILE A 42 -36.45 14.06 6.68
C ILE A 42 -35.41 13.07 6.14
N ALA A 43 -34.55 13.54 5.23
CA ALA A 43 -33.35 12.81 4.86
C ALA A 43 -32.37 12.96 6.03
N ILE A 44 -32.32 11.97 6.92
CA ILE A 44 -31.25 11.88 7.92
C ILE A 44 -29.96 11.60 7.15
N MET A 45 -29.28 12.66 6.69
CA MET A 45 -27.91 12.58 6.20
C MET A 45 -27.03 12.22 7.40
N HIS A 46 -26.85 10.92 7.60
CA HIS A 46 -25.76 10.44 8.42
C HIS A 46 -24.47 10.91 7.73
N PRO A 47 -23.58 11.65 8.40
CA PRO A 47 -22.30 12.01 7.80
C PRO A 47 -21.61 10.69 7.43
N ARG A 48 -21.43 10.47 6.12
CA ARG A 48 -20.71 9.29 5.65
C ARG A 48 -19.30 9.41 6.20
N PRO A 49 -18.83 8.50 7.08
CA PRO A 49 -17.46 8.58 7.54
C PRO A 49 -16.57 8.51 6.30
N ASP A 50 -15.70 9.48 6.15
CA ASP A 50 -14.88 9.58 4.96
C ASP A 50 -13.94 8.37 4.92
N LEU A 51 -13.84 7.75 3.74
CA LEU A 51 -13.03 6.54 3.56
C LEU A 51 -11.56 6.80 3.89
N GLU A 52 -11.11 8.06 3.78
CA GLU A 52 -9.76 8.48 4.09
C GLU A 52 -9.47 8.43 5.60
N THR A 53 -10.36 8.94 6.45
CA THR A 53 -10.26 8.79 7.90
C THR A 53 -10.25 7.33 8.30
N LEU A 54 -11.11 6.51 7.70
CA LEU A 54 -11.12 5.06 7.97
C LEU A 54 -9.82 4.38 7.53
N ARG A 55 -9.21 4.82 6.43
CA ARG A 55 -7.88 4.35 5.98
C ARG A 55 -6.80 4.76 6.99
N ARG A 56 -6.79 6.02 7.43
CA ARG A 56 -5.84 6.51 8.45
C ARG A 56 -5.96 5.72 9.76
N GLN A 57 -7.18 5.53 10.26
CA GLN A 57 -7.45 4.73 11.44
C GLN A 57 -7.01 3.27 11.26
N LEU A 58 -7.21 2.70 10.07
CA LEU A 58 -6.73 1.35 9.76
C LEU A 58 -5.21 1.26 9.87
N PHE A 59 -4.47 2.17 9.22
CA PHE A 59 -3.01 2.18 9.24
C PHE A 59 -2.44 2.47 10.63
N ALA A 60 -3.10 3.31 11.43
CA ALA A 60 -2.76 3.51 12.84
C ALA A 60 -2.93 2.21 13.65
N ARG A 61 -4.03 1.48 13.43
CA ARG A 61 -4.33 0.24 14.16
C ARG A 61 -3.42 -0.94 13.81
N ILE A 62 -3.02 -1.08 12.54
CA ILE A 62 -2.14 -2.19 12.11
C ILE A 62 -0.65 -1.95 12.44
N GLY A 63 -0.30 -0.71 12.85
CA GLY A 63 1.07 -0.28 13.10
C GLY A 63 1.92 -0.15 11.84
N ARG A 64 2.82 0.83 11.83
CA ARG A 64 3.86 0.97 10.80
C ARG A 64 5.14 0.28 11.26
N ARG A 65 5.88 -0.28 10.31
CA ARG A 65 7.28 -0.71 10.51
C ARG A 65 8.21 0.35 9.91
N ASP A 66 9.45 0.42 10.41
CA ASP A 66 10.46 1.32 9.86
C ASP A 66 10.72 1.02 8.37
N GLY A 67 10.83 2.07 7.56
CA GLY A 67 11.05 1.94 6.11
C GLY A 67 9.92 1.24 5.34
N GLU A 68 8.75 1.02 5.95
CA GLU A 68 7.66 0.30 5.29
C GLU A 68 6.87 1.20 4.33
N GLU A 69 7.04 0.91 3.05
CA GLU A 69 6.25 1.50 1.98
C GLU A 69 5.02 0.63 1.69
N TRP A 70 3.89 1.25 1.37
CA TRP A 70 2.66 0.55 0.97
C TRP A 70 2.25 0.98 -0.43
N ARG A 71 2.00 0.02 -1.32
CA ARG A 71 1.56 0.25 -2.70
C ARG A 71 0.26 -0.50 -3.00
N PRO A 72 -0.56 -0.03 -3.97
CA PRO A 72 -1.71 -0.79 -4.44
C PRO A 72 -1.31 -2.19 -4.91
N VAL A 73 -2.21 -3.16 -4.73
CA VAL A 73 -2.00 -4.49 -5.30
C VAL A 73 -2.18 -4.42 -6.82
N VAL A 74 -1.12 -4.81 -7.52
CA VAL A 74 -1.08 -4.98 -8.97
C VAL A 74 -0.77 -6.45 -9.27
N THR A 75 -1.51 -7.04 -10.20
CA THR A 75 -1.26 -8.37 -10.76
C THR A 75 -1.17 -8.24 -12.29
N PRO A 76 -0.65 -9.25 -13.00
CA PRO A 76 -0.67 -9.26 -14.46
C PRO A 76 -2.07 -9.11 -15.04
N ASP A 77 -3.08 -9.67 -14.36
CA ASP A 77 -4.45 -9.71 -14.84
C ASP A 77 -5.27 -8.47 -14.44
N PHE A 78 -4.97 -7.84 -13.30
CA PHE A 78 -5.75 -6.72 -12.80
C PHE A 78 -4.99 -5.83 -11.80
N THR A 79 -5.48 -4.60 -11.64
CA THR A 79 -5.09 -3.71 -10.53
C THR A 79 -6.25 -3.56 -9.57
N SER A 80 -6.02 -3.76 -8.27
CA SER A 80 -7.08 -3.69 -7.27
C SER A 80 -6.95 -2.46 -6.38
N PRO A 81 -7.85 -1.47 -6.48
CA PRO A 81 -7.83 -0.27 -5.63
C PRO A 81 -8.27 -0.55 -4.18
N HIS A 82 -8.66 -1.79 -3.89
CA HIS A 82 -9.19 -2.20 -2.59
C HIS A 82 -8.17 -2.91 -1.70
N TYR A 83 -6.96 -3.14 -2.19
CA TYR A 83 -5.91 -3.80 -1.43
C TYR A 83 -4.59 -3.07 -1.61
N MET A 84 -3.77 -3.08 -0.56
CA MET A 84 -2.39 -2.62 -0.62
C MET A 84 -1.46 -3.70 -0.11
N VAL A 85 -0.25 -3.72 -0.65
CA VAL A 85 0.85 -4.59 -0.23
C VAL A 85 2.01 -3.72 0.25
N SER A 86 2.66 -4.15 1.33
CA SER A 86 3.80 -3.45 1.90
C SER A 86 5.14 -4.01 1.42
N SER A 87 6.18 -3.20 1.50
CA SER A 87 7.57 -3.63 1.23
C SER A 87 8.03 -4.77 2.15
N HIS A 88 7.34 -5.02 3.27
CA HIS A 88 7.62 -6.13 4.19
C HIS A 88 6.76 -7.39 3.92
N GLY A 89 6.00 -7.42 2.81
CA GLY A 89 5.13 -8.54 2.49
C GLY A 89 3.84 -8.59 3.30
N ARG A 90 3.40 -7.47 3.88
CA ARG A 90 2.09 -7.37 4.53
C ARG A 90 1.03 -6.99 3.52
N VAL A 91 -0.17 -7.58 3.58
CA VAL A 91 -1.28 -7.26 2.67
C VAL A 91 -2.47 -6.77 3.46
N VAL A 92 -3.02 -5.61 3.08
CA VAL A 92 -4.16 -4.99 3.76
C VAL A 92 -5.31 -4.82 2.77
N SER A 93 -6.53 -5.09 3.22
CA SER A 93 -7.74 -4.67 2.52
C SER A 93 -8.17 -3.30 3.01
N LEU A 94 -8.49 -2.41 2.08
CA LEU A 94 -8.91 -1.04 2.38
C LEU A 94 -10.40 -0.98 2.71
N PRO A 95 -10.79 -0.02 3.57
CA PRO A 95 -12.20 0.30 3.80
C PRO A 95 -12.87 0.68 2.48
N ARG A 96 -14.07 0.16 2.26
CA ARG A 96 -14.85 0.46 1.05
C ARG A 96 -16.33 0.43 1.35
N PHE A 97 -17.06 1.20 0.55
CA PHE A 97 -18.51 1.17 0.55
C PHE A 97 -19.00 0.06 -0.36
N ARG A 98 -20.05 -0.65 0.04
CA ARG A 98 -20.84 -1.50 -0.85
C ARG A 98 -22.31 -1.32 -0.55
N GLU A 99 -23.09 -1.25 -1.62
CA GLU A 99 -24.53 -1.40 -1.54
C GLU A 99 -24.85 -2.88 -1.42
N GLY A 100 -25.73 -3.22 -0.50
CA GLY A 100 -26.21 -4.57 -0.32
C GLY A 100 -27.74 -4.60 -0.28
N PRO A 101 -28.34 -5.81 -0.29
CA PRO A 101 -29.80 -5.97 -0.24
C PRO A 101 -30.45 -5.30 0.98
N HIS A 102 -29.70 -5.14 2.07
CA HIS A 102 -30.15 -4.52 3.32
C HIS A 102 -29.65 -3.08 3.49
N GLY A 103 -29.32 -2.42 2.38
CA GLY A 103 -28.84 -1.05 2.35
C GLY A 103 -27.31 -0.91 2.33
N PRO A 104 -26.83 0.34 2.37
CA PRO A 104 -25.42 0.65 2.24
C PRO A 104 -24.61 0.22 3.46
N ARG A 105 -23.50 -0.50 3.25
CA ARG A 105 -22.61 -0.96 4.30
C ARG A 105 -21.16 -0.58 4.02
N ILE A 106 -20.46 -0.16 5.08
CA ILE A 106 -19.01 0.01 5.06
C ILE A 106 -18.35 -1.32 5.42
N TRP A 107 -17.54 -1.81 4.48
CA TRP A 107 -16.64 -2.93 4.71
C TRP A 107 -15.38 -2.40 5.36
N LYS A 108 -15.17 -2.74 6.63
CA LYS A 108 -13.98 -2.34 7.37
C LYS A 108 -12.74 -2.98 6.72
N GLY A 109 -11.72 -2.17 6.47
CA GLY A 109 -10.42 -2.68 6.06
C GLY A 109 -9.73 -3.45 7.19
N ARG A 110 -8.82 -4.35 6.82
CA ARG A 110 -8.06 -5.18 7.77
C ARG A 110 -6.76 -5.68 7.14
N LEU A 111 -5.76 -5.91 7.98
CA LEU A 111 -4.59 -6.71 7.62
C LEU A 111 -5.06 -8.14 7.32
N LEU A 112 -4.69 -8.67 6.16
CA LEU A 112 -5.03 -10.02 5.75
C LEU A 112 -4.10 -11.02 6.40
N LYS A 113 -4.65 -12.14 6.84
CA LYS A 113 -3.87 -13.28 7.32
C LYS A 113 -3.39 -14.08 6.12
N ALA A 114 -2.09 -14.10 5.89
CA ALA A 114 -1.50 -14.98 4.88
C ALA A 114 -1.43 -16.41 5.40
N SER A 115 -1.91 -17.38 4.62
CA SER A 115 -1.79 -18.80 4.93
C SER A 115 -0.44 -19.33 4.44
N ALA A 116 0.22 -20.14 5.26
CA ALA A 116 1.36 -20.93 4.78
C ALA A 116 0.85 -22.10 3.94
N GLN A 117 1.47 -22.31 2.79
CA GLN A 117 1.35 -23.55 2.03
C GLN A 117 2.30 -24.61 2.63
N PRO A 118 2.11 -25.90 2.31
CA PRO A 118 3.06 -26.96 2.67
C PRO A 118 4.49 -26.68 2.20
N SER A 119 4.65 -25.93 1.10
CA SER A 119 5.95 -25.47 0.59
C SER A 119 6.55 -24.28 1.36
N GLY A 120 5.96 -23.86 2.49
CA GLY A 120 6.38 -22.69 3.28
C GLY A 120 5.90 -21.34 2.74
N HIS A 121 5.61 -21.25 1.44
CA HIS A 121 5.20 -20.00 0.79
C HIS A 121 3.92 -19.42 1.37
N ARG A 122 3.91 -18.10 1.58
CA ARG A 122 2.74 -17.37 2.06
C ARG A 122 1.80 -17.02 0.92
N ARG A 123 0.50 -17.28 1.12
CA ARG A 123 -0.57 -16.99 0.16
C ARG A 123 -1.68 -16.17 0.81
N VAL A 124 -2.29 -15.26 0.06
CA VAL A 124 -3.47 -14.49 0.47
C VAL A 124 -4.58 -14.68 -0.55
N THR A 125 -5.82 -14.57 -0.09
CA THR A 125 -6.99 -14.52 -0.97
C THR A 125 -7.48 -13.08 -1.05
N ILE A 126 -7.50 -12.52 -2.25
CA ILE A 126 -8.06 -11.19 -2.53
C ILE A 126 -9.30 -11.32 -3.42
N MET A 127 -10.25 -10.41 -3.25
CA MET A 127 -11.46 -10.38 -4.07
C MET A 127 -11.33 -9.31 -5.15
N HIS A 128 -11.52 -9.69 -6.41
CA HIS A 128 -11.61 -8.77 -7.54
C HIS A 128 -12.84 -9.16 -8.37
N GLU A 129 -13.70 -8.20 -8.70
CA GLU A 129 -14.95 -8.44 -9.45
C GLU A 129 -15.79 -9.61 -8.92
N ALA A 130 -15.97 -9.65 -7.59
CA ALA A 130 -16.66 -10.72 -6.88
C ALA A 130 -16.05 -12.14 -6.99
N LYS A 131 -14.90 -12.30 -7.65
CA LYS A 131 -14.16 -13.57 -7.74
C LYS A 131 -12.97 -13.60 -6.76
N PRO A 132 -12.78 -14.72 -6.03
CA PRO A 132 -11.62 -14.90 -5.17
C PRO A 132 -10.38 -15.26 -6.00
N HIS A 133 -9.27 -14.59 -5.72
CA HIS A 133 -7.97 -14.88 -6.33
C HIS A 133 -6.98 -15.22 -5.22
N GLN A 134 -6.37 -16.40 -5.32
CA GLN A 134 -5.35 -16.86 -4.38
C GLN A 134 -3.98 -16.55 -4.94
N ILE A 135 -3.24 -15.66 -4.28
CA ILE A 135 -1.98 -15.11 -4.82
C ILE A 135 -0.88 -15.21 -3.77
N HIS A 136 0.32 -15.60 -4.20
CA HIS A 136 1.50 -15.64 -3.34
C HIS A 136 1.96 -14.23 -2.98
N VAL A 137 2.32 -14.04 -1.71
CA VAL A 137 2.69 -12.73 -1.18
C VAL A 137 3.97 -12.21 -1.85
N HIS A 138 4.99 -13.05 -2.03
CA HIS A 138 6.24 -12.64 -2.70
C HIS A 138 6.00 -12.08 -4.11
N ARG A 139 5.05 -12.66 -4.87
CA ARG A 139 4.69 -12.15 -6.21
C ARG A 139 4.01 -10.79 -6.12
N LEU A 140 3.06 -10.63 -5.20
CA LEU A 140 2.39 -9.34 -4.99
C LEU A 140 3.38 -8.23 -4.66
N VAL A 141 4.39 -8.52 -3.84
CA VAL A 141 5.44 -7.56 -3.49
C VAL A 141 6.25 -7.19 -4.74
N LEU A 142 6.77 -8.17 -5.48
CA LEU A 142 7.55 -7.84 -6.68
C LEU A 142 6.73 -7.14 -7.76
N TRP A 143 5.49 -7.54 -8.01
CA TRP A 143 4.62 -6.88 -8.98
C TRP A 143 4.34 -5.41 -8.63
N ALA A 144 4.10 -5.12 -7.34
CA ALA A 144 3.79 -3.76 -6.91
C ALA A 144 5.03 -2.83 -6.85
N PHE A 145 6.21 -3.38 -6.56
CA PHE A 145 7.42 -2.59 -6.31
C PHE A 145 8.41 -2.60 -7.48
N VAL A 146 8.58 -3.74 -8.13
CA VAL A 146 9.53 -3.95 -9.23
C VAL A 146 8.83 -3.90 -10.58
N GLY A 147 7.67 -4.54 -10.72
CA GLY A 147 6.90 -4.60 -11.96
C GLY A 147 6.58 -6.03 -12.39
N PRO A 148 6.07 -6.23 -13.63
CA PRO A 148 5.71 -7.55 -14.12
C PRO A 148 6.93 -8.49 -14.15
N GLU A 149 6.65 -9.79 -14.00
CA GLU A 149 7.68 -10.83 -14.08
C GLU A 149 8.25 -10.87 -15.51
N PRO A 150 9.58 -10.73 -15.69
CA PRO A 150 10.21 -10.88 -16.99
C PRO A 150 9.97 -12.29 -17.56
N PRO A 151 9.99 -12.46 -18.90
CA PRO A 151 9.87 -13.79 -19.52
C PRO A 151 10.89 -14.76 -18.94
N GLU A 152 10.43 -15.98 -18.64
CA GLU A 152 11.24 -17.10 -18.11
C GLU A 152 11.85 -16.88 -16.72
N ALA A 153 11.69 -15.69 -16.12
CA ALA A 153 12.14 -15.43 -14.78
C ALA A 153 11.25 -16.12 -13.74
N HIS A 154 11.83 -16.39 -12.58
CA HIS A 154 11.12 -16.91 -11.42
C HIS A 154 11.46 -16.07 -10.19
N VAL A 155 10.53 -15.98 -9.24
CA VAL A 155 10.79 -15.31 -7.97
C VAL A 155 11.64 -16.18 -7.05
N ARG A 156 12.67 -15.59 -6.45
CA ARG A 156 13.54 -16.23 -5.47
C ARG A 156 13.63 -15.42 -4.17
N HIS A 157 13.62 -16.14 -3.06
CA HIS A 157 13.99 -15.65 -1.73
C HIS A 157 15.50 -15.75 -1.54
N LEU A 158 16.17 -14.64 -1.24
CA LEU A 158 17.63 -14.57 -1.16
C LEU A 158 18.17 -15.31 0.07
N ASP A 159 17.45 -15.27 1.19
CA ASP A 159 17.75 -16.01 2.42
C ASP A 159 17.34 -17.49 2.39
N GLY A 160 16.60 -17.91 1.36
CA GLY A 160 16.07 -19.26 1.24
C GLY A 160 14.85 -19.56 2.13
N ASP A 161 14.30 -18.60 2.87
CA ASP A 161 13.07 -18.74 3.66
C ASP A 161 11.83 -18.26 2.85
N PRO A 162 10.94 -19.16 2.41
CA PRO A 162 9.69 -18.79 1.70
C PRO A 162 8.73 -17.94 2.54
N GLY A 163 8.94 -17.89 3.86
CA GLY A 163 8.19 -17.09 4.82
C GLY A 163 8.58 -15.61 4.83
N ASN A 164 9.82 -15.27 4.47
CA ASN A 164 10.33 -13.92 4.48
C ASN A 164 10.01 -13.18 3.16
N ASN A 165 8.86 -12.52 3.11
CA ASN A 165 8.37 -11.83 1.92
C ASN A 165 8.76 -10.34 1.85
N ALA A 166 9.82 -9.94 2.55
CA ALA A 166 10.34 -8.57 2.45
C ALA A 166 10.92 -8.32 1.05
N LEU A 167 10.65 -7.14 0.48
CA LEU A 167 11.06 -6.74 -0.87
C LEU A 167 12.57 -6.88 -1.09
N GLU A 168 13.36 -6.51 -0.08
CA GLU A 168 14.82 -6.64 -0.10
C GLU A 168 15.32 -8.10 -0.17
N ASN A 169 14.48 -9.06 0.27
CA ASN A 169 14.75 -10.49 0.23
C ASN A 169 14.25 -11.16 -1.06
N LEU A 170 13.63 -10.42 -1.99
CA LEU A 170 13.00 -10.97 -3.18
C LEU A 170 13.68 -10.49 -4.46
N ALA A 171 13.89 -11.39 -5.40
CA ALA A 171 14.42 -11.06 -6.73
C ALA A 171 13.78 -11.92 -7.83
N TYR A 172 13.70 -11.36 -9.03
CA TYR A 172 13.49 -12.14 -10.26
C TYR A 172 14.83 -12.74 -10.69
N VAL A 173 14.84 -14.04 -10.96
CA VAL A 173 16.03 -14.78 -11.40
C VAL A 173 15.70 -15.52 -12.69
N SER A 174 16.51 -15.33 -13.73
CA SER A 174 16.37 -16.10 -14.97
C SER A 174 16.99 -17.50 -14.84
N PRO A 175 16.56 -18.50 -15.63
CA PRO A 175 17.03 -19.88 -15.50
C PRO A 175 18.55 -19.99 -15.73
N TRP A 176 19.08 -19.16 -16.64
CA TRP A 176 20.51 -19.07 -16.97
C TRP A 176 21.36 -18.36 -15.91
N GLN A 177 20.73 -17.66 -14.97
CA GLN A 177 21.40 -16.93 -13.90
C GLN A 177 21.42 -17.67 -12.57
N GLN A 178 21.01 -18.95 -12.51
CA GLN A 178 21.22 -19.72 -11.29
C GLN A 178 22.73 -19.81 -11.02
N PRO A 179 23.25 -19.23 -9.92
CA PRO A 179 24.60 -19.52 -9.52
C PRO A 179 24.64 -21.01 -9.20
N SER A 180 25.64 -21.72 -9.72
CA SER A 180 26.07 -22.98 -9.13
C SER A 180 26.12 -22.81 -7.60
N ARG A 181 25.68 -23.82 -6.84
CA ARG A 181 25.55 -23.84 -5.36
C ARG A 181 26.87 -23.58 -4.62
N THR A 182 27.48 -22.42 -4.82
CA THR A 182 28.76 -22.01 -4.25
C THR A 182 28.46 -20.91 -3.25
N PRO A 183 28.55 -21.18 -1.94
CA PRO A 183 28.38 -20.14 -0.92
C PRO A 183 29.48 -19.10 -1.10
N GLY A 184 29.14 -17.83 -1.33
CA GLY A 184 30.08 -16.71 -1.25
C GLY A 184 30.16 -15.77 -2.44
N LEU A 185 29.59 -16.09 -3.61
CA LEU A 185 29.49 -15.11 -4.70
C LEU A 185 28.17 -14.35 -4.58
N ALA A 186 28.25 -13.12 -4.07
CA ALA A 186 27.13 -12.17 -4.04
C ALA A 186 26.74 -11.81 -5.49
N PHE A 187 25.74 -12.51 -6.03
CA PHE A 187 25.08 -12.11 -7.26
C PHE A 187 24.48 -10.73 -7.03
N LEU A 188 24.87 -9.73 -7.81
CA LEU A 188 24.20 -8.43 -7.85
C LEU A 188 22.87 -8.63 -8.57
N PRO A 189 21.73 -8.73 -7.86
CA PRO A 189 20.45 -8.85 -8.53
C PRO A 189 20.21 -7.56 -9.30
N VAL A 190 19.38 -7.61 -10.34
CA VAL A 190 18.71 -6.42 -10.87
C VAL A 190 17.79 -5.92 -9.76
N THR A 191 18.37 -5.27 -8.76
CA THR A 191 17.72 -4.85 -7.54
C THR A 191 16.93 -3.59 -7.81
N LEU A 192 15.97 -3.33 -6.93
CA LEU A 192 15.29 -2.06 -6.78
C LEU A 192 16.27 -0.86 -6.81
N ASP A 193 17.53 -1.05 -6.44
CA ASP A 193 18.60 -0.05 -6.52
C ASP A 193 18.94 0.33 -7.97
N LEU A 194 19.07 -0.62 -8.90
CA LEU A 194 19.30 -0.30 -10.32
C LEU A 194 18.12 0.48 -10.90
N ARG A 195 16.88 0.11 -10.56
CA ARG A 195 15.69 0.84 -11.01
C ARG A 195 15.58 2.21 -10.34
N ARG A 196 15.83 2.34 -9.03
CA ARG A 196 15.86 3.64 -8.32
C ARG A 196 16.95 4.55 -8.88
N ARG A 197 18.13 4.02 -9.21
CA ARG A 197 19.23 4.73 -9.87
C ARG A 197 18.88 5.13 -11.30
N MET A 198 18.25 4.25 -12.07
CA MET A 198 17.78 4.57 -13.42
C MET A 198 16.66 5.62 -13.41
N GLU A 199 15.71 5.52 -12.48
CA GLU A 199 14.64 6.51 -12.31
C GLU A 199 15.16 7.82 -11.72
N ALA A 200 16.17 7.80 -10.85
CA ALA A 200 16.86 9.00 -10.37
C ALA A 200 17.69 9.65 -11.49
N ALA A 201 18.38 8.87 -12.31
CA ALA A 201 19.10 9.33 -13.51
C ALA A 201 18.13 9.94 -14.54
N ALA A 202 16.96 9.33 -14.74
CA ALA A 202 15.90 9.86 -15.60
C ALA A 202 15.25 11.15 -15.07
N ARG A 203 15.33 11.41 -13.75
CA ARG A 203 14.86 12.64 -13.10
C ARG A 203 15.92 13.76 -13.04
N GLY A 204 17.13 13.51 -13.56
CA GLY A 204 18.18 14.51 -13.78
C GLY A 204 19.11 14.74 -12.60
N ALA A 205 20.25 14.05 -12.57
CA ALA A 205 21.40 14.47 -11.73
C ALA A 205 22.75 13.81 -12.01
N GLU A 206 22.89 12.73 -12.80
CA GLU A 206 24.23 12.18 -13.11
C GLU A 206 24.28 11.59 -14.52
N ASP A 207 25.29 12.00 -15.28
CA ASP A 207 25.49 11.63 -16.67
C ASP A 207 25.39 10.12 -16.84
N ALA A 208 24.46 9.65 -17.67
CA ALA A 208 24.28 8.22 -17.97
C ALA A 208 25.60 7.52 -18.40
N ARG A 209 26.56 8.31 -18.89
CA ARG A 209 27.93 7.89 -19.22
C ARG A 209 28.74 7.47 -17.99
N ALA A 210 28.60 8.16 -16.85
CA ALA A 210 29.25 7.78 -15.59
C ALA A 210 28.71 6.45 -15.05
N LEU A 211 27.39 6.25 -15.13
CA LEU A 211 26.75 4.99 -14.71
C LEU A 211 27.18 3.79 -15.57
N VAL A 212 27.26 3.95 -16.89
CA VAL A 212 27.77 2.91 -17.78
C VAL A 212 29.25 2.62 -17.48
N MET A 213 30.06 3.66 -17.23
CA MET A 213 31.47 3.48 -16.90
C MET A 213 31.69 2.81 -15.53
N ASP A 214 30.88 3.11 -14.52
CA ASP A 214 30.97 2.44 -13.22
C ASP A 214 30.46 0.99 -13.29
N LEU A 215 29.43 0.71 -14.11
CA LEU A 215 29.01 -0.65 -14.39
C LEU A 215 30.10 -1.46 -15.10
N LEU A 216 30.82 -0.84 -16.05
CA LEU A 216 31.95 -1.46 -16.76
C LEU A 216 33.15 -1.73 -15.84
N LYS A 217 33.38 -0.91 -14.81
CA LYS A 217 34.44 -1.15 -13.79
C LYS A 217 34.14 -2.31 -12.85
N LEU A 218 32.86 -2.68 -12.69
CA LEU A 218 32.43 -3.82 -11.87
C LEU A 218 32.47 -5.15 -12.63
N LEU A 219 32.70 -5.12 -13.95
CA LEU A 219 32.94 -6.33 -14.73
C LEU A 219 34.39 -6.78 -14.51
N PRO A 220 34.65 -8.04 -14.13
CA PRO A 220 36.02 -8.54 -14.07
C PRO A 220 36.64 -8.46 -15.46
N SER A 221 37.84 -7.88 -15.55
CA SER A 221 38.60 -7.80 -16.79
C SER A 221 38.79 -9.20 -17.37
N PRO A 222 38.61 -9.40 -18.68
CA PRO A 222 38.77 -10.71 -19.30
C PRO A 222 40.18 -11.22 -19.00
N SER A 223 40.27 -12.32 -18.25
CA SER A 223 41.51 -13.04 -18.05
C SER A 223 41.98 -13.52 -19.42
N ASN A 224 43.08 -12.94 -19.91
CA ASN A 224 43.81 -13.46 -21.06
C ASN A 224 44.33 -14.85 -20.67
N HIS A 225 43.57 -15.89 -20.99
CA HIS A 225 44.07 -17.25 -21.00
C HIS A 225 44.87 -17.43 -22.29
N SER A 226 46.20 -17.53 -22.12
CA SER A 226 47.15 -18.05 -23.11
C SER A 226 47.20 -19.56 -23.00
#